data_AF-A0A839NF68-F1
#
_entry.id   AF-A0A839NF68-F1
#
_cell.length_a   1.000
_cell.length_b   1.000
_cell.length_c   1.000
_cell.angle_alpha   90.00
_cell.angle_beta   90.00
_cell.angle_gamma   90.00
#
_symmetry.space_group_name_H-M   'P 1'
#
loop_
_entity.id
_entity.type
_entity.pdbx_description
1 polymer ?
#
loop_
_entity_poly.entity_id
_entity_poly.type
_entity_poly.pdbx_seq_one_letter_code
_entity_poly.pdbx_strand_id
1 'polypeptide(L)' 'MSTRGYVTVYDGTSERYVALRGRIADLLSAQRIPAQRDRATRCSWLRRERLDDVLGLLEASGYSVRMIKGDPR' A
#
# COMPACT_ATOMS: atom_id res chain seq x y z
N MET A 1 -13.28 16.87 5.06
CA MET A 1 -13.11 15.46 4.64
C MET A 1 -12.30 14.75 5.71
N SER A 2 -12.90 13.80 6.44
CA SER A 2 -12.15 12.98 7.39
C SER A 2 -11.23 12.05 6.62
N THR A 3 -9.92 12.24 6.76
CA THR A 3 -8.92 11.31 6.21
C THR A 3 -9.16 9.91 6.76
N ARG A 4 -9.42 8.92 5.89
CA ARG A 4 -9.65 7.52 6.30
C ARG A 4 -8.41 6.90 6.96
N GLY A 5 -7.23 7.48 6.73
CA GLY A 5 -5.99 7.13 7.41
C GLY A 5 -4.76 7.52 6.60
N TYR A 6 -3.60 7.15 7.12
CA TYR A 6 -2.30 7.31 6.45
C TYR A 6 -1.80 5.98 5.91
N VAL A 7 -1.22 6.01 4.72
CA VAL A 7 -0.57 4.86 4.09
C VAL A 7 0.84 5.24 3.68
N THR A 8 1.80 4.44 4.13
CA THR A 8 3.19 4.55 3.70
C THR A 8 3.46 3.51 2.64
N VAL A 9 3.92 3.96 1.47
CA VAL A 9 4.40 3.10 0.39
C VAL A 9 5.92 3.08 0.45
N TYR A 10 6.48 1.88 0.59
CA TYR A 10 7.91 1.61 0.54
C TYR A 10 8.25 1.14 -0.87
N ASP A 11 8.85 2.04 -1.63
CA ASP A 11 9.41 1.74 -2.95
C ASP A 11 10.83 1.19 -2.73
N GLY A 12 10.86 -0.09 -2.35
CA GLY A 12 12.06 -0.84 -2.02
C GLY A 12 12.91 -1.21 -3.24
N THR A 13 13.94 -2.01 -3.00
CA THR A 13 14.84 -2.49 -4.07
C THR A 13 14.22 -3.57 -4.96
N SER A 14 13.04 -4.08 -4.58
CA SER A 14 12.32 -5.09 -5.35
C SER A 14 11.69 -4.51 -6.61
N GLU A 15 12.09 -5.05 -7.76
CA GLU A 15 11.48 -4.71 -9.06
C GLU A 15 10.05 -5.27 -9.19
N ARG A 16 9.71 -6.29 -8.40
CA ARG A 16 8.45 -7.03 -8.56
C ARG A 16 7.37 -6.62 -7.59
N TYR A 17 7.75 -6.13 -6.42
CA TYR A 17 6.83 -5.86 -5.32
C TYR A 17 7.12 -4.55 -4.63
N VAL A 18 6.05 -3.93 -4.14
CA VAL A 18 6.08 -2.72 -3.32
C VAL A 18 5.34 -3.00 -2.02
N ALA A 19 5.82 -2.44 -0.92
CA ALA A 19 5.24 -2.68 0.39
C ALA A 19 4.36 -1.49 0.81
N LEU A 20 3.14 -1.78 1.24
CA LEU A 20 2.21 -0.79 1.76
C LEU A 20 1.96 -1.03 3.24
N ARG A 21 2.20 -0.01 4.06
CA ARG A 21 1.96 -0.03 5.51
C ARG A 21 0.82 0.91 5.85
N GLY A 22 -0.19 0.39 6.56
CA GLY A 22 -1.37 1.15 6.97
C GLY A 22 -2.59 0.25 7.21
N ARG A 23 -3.71 0.86 7.63
CA ARG A 23 -5.01 0.19 7.75
C ARG A 23 -5.72 0.17 6.40
N ILE A 24 -5.21 -0.69 5.51
CA ILE A 24 -5.69 -0.81 4.12
C ILE A 24 -6.21 -2.22 3.78
N ALA A 25 -6.18 -3.15 4.74
CA ALA A 25 -6.60 -4.54 4.49
C ALA A 25 -8.06 -4.61 3.99
N ASP A 26 -8.96 -3.83 4.61
CA ASP A 26 -10.37 -3.78 4.22
C ASP A 26 -10.56 -3.20 2.82
N LEU A 27 -9.79 -2.16 2.48
CA LEU A 27 -9.83 -1.56 1.14
C LEU A 27 -9.34 -2.55 0.08
N LEU A 28 -8.19 -3.19 0.31
CA LEU A 28 -7.63 -4.19 -0.60
C LEU A 28 -8.60 -5.37 -0.78
N SER A 29 -9.22 -5.83 0.31
CA SER A 29 -10.22 -6.90 0.29
C SER A 29 -11.48 -6.49 -0.51
N ALA A 30 -12.03 -5.30 -0.22
CA ALA A 30 -13.22 -4.77 -0.89
C ALA A 30 -13.01 -4.60 -2.41
N GLN A 31 -11.81 -4.21 -2.82
CA GLN A 31 -11.44 -4.02 -4.23
C GLN A 31 -10.81 -5.27 -4.87
N ARG A 32 -10.78 -6.40 -4.13
CA ARG A 32 -10.19 -7.68 -4.59
C ARG A 32 -8.76 -7.52 -5.11
N ILE A 33 -7.98 -6.66 -4.47
CA ILE A 33 -6.59 -6.42 -4.81
C ILE A 33 -5.73 -7.48 -4.13
N PRO A 34 -5.03 -8.35 -4.89
CA PRO A 34 -4.17 -9.36 -4.31
C PRO A 34 -2.94 -8.70 -3.69
N ALA A 35 -2.75 -8.93 -2.39
CA ALA A 35 -1.57 -8.50 -1.66
C ALA A 35 -1.19 -9.56 -0.62
N GLN A 36 0.11 -9.80 -0.45
CA GLN A 36 0.62 -10.72 0.55
C GLN A 36 0.86 -9.96 1.85
N ARG A 37 0.16 -10.35 2.92
CA ARG A 37 0.37 -9.75 4.23
C ARG A 37 1.61 -10.33 4.88
N ASP A 38 2.54 -9.46 5.25
CA ASP A 38 3.71 -9.79 6.03
C ASP A 38 3.56 -9.27 7.47
N ARG A 39 3.62 -10.19 8.43
CA ARG A 39 3.47 -9.89 9.85
C ARG A 39 4.71 -9.24 10.44
N ALA A 40 5.90 -9.55 9.94
CA ALA A 40 7.16 -9.03 10.46
C ALA A 40 7.27 -7.53 10.21
N THR A 41 7.05 -7.13 8.96
CA THR A 41 7.12 -5.72 8.53
C THR A 41 5.80 -4.96 8.71
N ARG A 42 4.72 -5.66 9.08
CA ARG A 42 3.32 -5.17 9.12
C ARG A 42 2.86 -4.55 7.80
N CYS A 43 3.43 -4.99 6.69
CA CYS A 43 3.15 -4.49 5.36
C CYS A 43 2.26 -5.46 4.57
N SER A 44 1.55 -4.90 3.60
CA SER A 44 0.92 -5.65 2.51
C SER A 44 1.79 -5.49 1.27
N TRP A 45 2.31 -6.58 0.76
CA TRP A 45 3.15 -6.62 -0.44
C TRP A 45 2.28 -6.76 -1.69
N LEU A 46 2.33 -5.76 -2.55
CA LEU A 46 1.59 -5.66 -3.81
C LEU A 46 2.55 -5.84 -4.98
N ARG A 47 2.08 -6.41 -6.09
CA ARG A 47 2.80 -6.36 -7.37
C ARG A 47 3.02 -4.91 -7.80
N ARG A 48 4.25 -4.59 -8.22
CA ARG A 48 4.65 -3.23 -8.62
C ARG A 48 3.79 -2.67 -9.75
N GLU A 49 3.41 -3.50 -10.72
CA GLU A 49 2.54 -3.12 -11.85
C GLU A 49 1.16 -2.58 -11.43
N ARG A 50 0.71 -2.88 -10.21
CA ARG A 50 -0.58 -2.40 -9.66
C ARG A 50 -0.42 -1.15 -8.80
N LEU A 51 0.79 -0.64 -8.62
CA LEU A 51 1.04 0.45 -7.67
C LEU A 51 0.24 1.70 -8.07
N ASP A 52 0.28 2.10 -9.33
CA ASP A 52 -0.40 3.31 -9.81
C ASP A 52 -1.92 3.23 -9.61
N ASP A 53 -2.52 2.08 -9.93
CA ASP A 53 -3.94 1.82 -9.69
C ASP A 53 -4.29 1.93 -8.20
N VAL A 54 -3.45 1.38 -7.33
CA VAL A 54 -3.65 1.39 -5.88
C VAL A 54 -3.45 2.79 -5.31
N LEU A 55 -2.51 3.58 -5.82
CA LEU A 55 -2.32 4.97 -5.43
C LEU A 55 -3.56 5.80 -5.74
N GLY A 56 -4.08 5.70 -6.98
CA GLY A 56 -5.31 6.38 -7.37
C GLY A 56 -6.51 5.97 -6.52
N LEU A 57 -6.64 4.68 -6.22
CA LEU A 57 -7.70 4.17 -5.34
C LEU A 57 -7.58 4.71 -3.90
N LEU A 58 -6.36 4.77 -3.35
CA LEU A 58 -6.11 5.28 -2.02
C LEU A 58 -6.49 6.76 -1.90
N GLU A 59 -6.07 7.56 -2.88
CA GLU A 59 -6.40 8.99 -2.95
C GLU A 59 -7.90 9.21 -3.12
N ALA A 60 -8.55 8.50 -4.05
CA ALA A 60 -10.00 8.56 -4.25
C ALA A 60 -10.79 8.13 -3.00
N SER A 61 -10.22 7.23 -2.20
CA SER A 61 -10.80 6.78 -0.93
C SER A 61 -10.50 7.71 0.25
N GLY A 62 -9.77 8.82 0.03
CA GLY A 62 -9.45 9.81 1.05
C GLY A 62 -8.33 9.41 2.00
N TYR A 63 -7.42 8.53 1.58
CA TYR A 63 -6.20 8.24 2.32
C TYR A 63 -5.11 9.25 1.99
N SER A 64 -4.29 9.60 2.98
CA SER A 64 -3.07 10.35 2.75
C SER A 64 -1.93 9.38 2.49
N VAL A 65 -1.31 9.47 1.32
CA VAL A 65 -0.22 8.59 0.91
C VAL A 65 1.13 9.26 1.10
N ARG A 66 2.09 8.53 1.68
CA ARG A 66 3.50 8.93 1.79
C ARG A 66 4.38 7.88 1.11
N MET A 67 5.16 8.28 0.13
CA MET A 67 6.17 7.42 -0.48
C MET A 67 7.53 7.56 0.21
N ILE A 68 8.20 6.44 0.44
CA ILE A 68 9.55 6.35 0.99
C ILE A 68 10.38 5.45 0.07
N LYS A 69 11.56 5.91 -0.34
CA LYS A 69 12.53 5.05 -1.03
C LYS A 69 13.20 4.12 -0.03
N GLY A 70 13.20 2.83 -0.32
CA GLY A 70 13.81 1.79 0.50
C GLY A 70 12.80 0.80 1.09
N ASP A 71 13.34 -0.27 1.67
CA ASP A 71 12.54 -1.39 2.17
C ASP A 71 11.95 -1.12 3.57
N PRO A 72 10.77 -1.69 3.90
CA PRO A 72 10.18 -1.58 5.22
C PRO A 72 11.03 -2.36 6.23
N ARG A 73 11.79 -1.65 7.06
CA ARG A 73 12.45 -2.20 8.25
C ARG A 73 11.46 -2.33 9.43
#